data_AF-A0A7L1BEK8-F1
#
_entry.id   AF-A0A7L1BEK8-F1
#
_cell.length_a   1.000
_cell.length_b   1.000
_cell.length_c   1.000
_cell.angle_alpha   90.00
_cell.angle_beta   90.00
_cell.angle_gamma   90.00
#
_symmetry.space_group_name_H-M   'P 1'
#
loop_
_entity.id
_entity.type
_entity.pdbx_description
1 polymer ?
#
loop_
_entity_poly.entity_id
_entity_poly.type
_entity_poly.pdbx_seq_one_letter_code
_entity_poly.pdbx_strand_id
1 'polypeptide(L)'
;LLLLVLCCPTPLTAAVSLWIAYGQAVTGPKQVTVEQGSSLVVSCSYKPRYKLNSKYWCRKNSLRFCLTYIQTNGSEVTVTRDRVSIRDNHTAHAFTVTLSSVTPGDAGRYSCGVRRKLGINRWHSTKVM
;
A
#
# COMPACT_ATOMS: atom_id res chain seq x y z
N LEU A 1 -5.26 39.37 31.24
CA LEU A 1 -6.27 38.28 31.18
C LEU A 1 -5.94 37.41 29.97
N LEU A 2 -5.95 36.08 30.12
CA LEU A 2 -6.34 35.02 29.14
C LEU A 2 -5.84 35.14 27.67
N LEU A 3 -5.41 34.15 26.90
CA LEU A 3 -5.04 32.73 26.97
C LEU A 3 -4.27 32.48 25.63
N LEU A 4 -3.33 31.56 25.42
CA LEU A 4 -2.89 30.36 26.17
C LEU A 4 -1.34 30.29 26.17
N VAL A 5 -0.79 29.25 26.80
CA VAL A 5 0.63 28.89 26.86
C VAL A 5 1.13 28.28 25.53
N LEU A 6 2.30 28.73 25.04
CA LEU A 6 3.08 28.06 23.98
C LEU A 6 3.72 26.75 24.51
N CYS A 7 2.92 25.70 24.72
CA CYS A 7 3.44 24.35 25.03
C CYS A 7 2.56 23.25 24.42
N CYS A 8 2.75 22.98 23.13
CA CYS A 8 3.22 21.67 22.64
C CYS A 8 3.25 21.70 21.10
N PRO A 9 4.44 21.64 20.44
CA PRO A 9 4.49 21.24 19.03
C PRO A 9 4.18 19.74 18.98
N THR A 10 2.90 19.39 18.93
CA THR A 10 2.43 18.03 19.20
C THR A 10 3.04 17.01 18.22
N PRO A 11 3.88 16.05 18.69
CA PRO A 11 4.40 14.96 17.86
C PRO A 11 3.33 13.87 17.62
N LEU A 12 2.05 14.25 17.70
CA LEU A 12 0.88 13.35 17.70
C LEU A 12 0.43 12.96 16.29
N THR A 13 1.02 13.52 15.23
CA THR A 13 0.63 13.22 13.84
C THR A 13 1.78 12.57 13.08
N ALA A 14 1.49 11.43 12.44
CA ALA A 14 2.39 10.75 11.52
C ALA A 14 2.00 11.06 10.07
N ALA A 15 2.96 11.49 9.26
CA ALA A 15 2.76 11.73 7.83
C ALA A 15 3.30 10.56 6.99
N VAL A 16 2.43 9.97 6.17
CA VAL A 16 2.77 8.93 5.21
C VAL A 16 2.62 9.48 3.80
N SER A 17 3.74 9.56 3.07
CA SER A 17 3.79 10.10 1.71
C SER A 17 3.83 8.97 0.68
N LEU A 18 2.78 8.85 -0.12
CA LEU A 18 2.68 7.86 -1.19
C LEU A 18 3.16 8.47 -2.51
N TRP A 19 4.13 7.83 -3.16
CA TRP A 19 4.62 8.29 -4.46
C TRP A 19 4.29 7.30 -5.56
N ILE A 20 3.71 7.85 -6.62
CA ILE A 20 3.18 7.14 -7.77
C ILE A 20 3.84 7.76 -9.02
N ALA A 21 4.48 6.93 -9.85
CA ALA A 21 5.31 7.32 -11.00
C ALA A 21 4.49 7.30 -12.31
N TYR A 22 4.08 8.48 -12.80
CA TYR A 22 3.10 8.72 -13.88
C TYR A 22 3.12 7.75 -15.09
N GLY A 23 1.92 7.41 -15.60
CA GLY A 23 1.69 6.39 -16.66
C GLY A 23 0.84 5.18 -16.21
N GLN A 24 0.15 5.27 -15.08
CA GLN A 24 0.19 4.15 -14.13
C GLN A 24 -0.86 3.06 -14.24
N ALA A 25 -0.46 1.91 -13.67
CA ALA A 25 -1.31 0.77 -13.37
C ALA A 25 -2.18 0.98 -12.12
N VAL A 26 -1.74 1.83 -11.18
CA VAL A 26 -2.30 2.04 -9.84
C VAL A 26 -2.20 3.53 -9.47
N THR A 27 -3.21 4.05 -8.79
CA THR A 27 -3.34 5.42 -8.28
C THR A 27 -3.82 5.37 -6.81
N GLY A 28 -3.52 6.40 -6.02
CA GLY A 28 -3.90 6.50 -4.60
C GLY A 28 -3.63 7.91 -4.04
N PRO A 29 -3.86 8.17 -2.74
CA PRO A 29 -3.60 9.47 -2.13
C PRO A 29 -2.11 9.79 -2.13
N LYS A 30 -1.70 11.02 -2.45
CA LYS A 30 -0.27 11.43 -2.47
C LYS A 30 0.34 11.53 -1.07
N GLN A 31 -0.46 11.89 -0.08
CA GLN A 31 -0.08 12.02 1.32
C GLN A 31 -1.30 11.70 2.17
N VAL A 32 -1.07 11.04 3.31
CA VAL A 32 -2.07 10.85 4.36
C VAL A 32 -1.42 11.21 5.68
N THR A 33 -2.11 12.03 6.48
CA THR A 33 -1.73 12.33 7.85
C THR A 33 -2.70 11.60 8.77
N VAL A 34 -2.19 10.99 9.84
CA VAL A 34 -2.99 10.22 10.79
C VAL A 34 -2.47 10.48 12.21
N GLU A 35 -3.38 10.45 13.18
CA GLU A 35 -3.01 10.58 14.59
C GLU A 35 -2.31 9.32 15.11
N GLN A 36 -1.40 9.51 16.05
CA GLN A 36 -0.74 8.41 16.77
C GLN A 36 -1.79 7.55 17.51
N GLY A 37 -1.60 6.23 17.48
CA GLY A 37 -2.53 5.25 18.08
C GLY A 37 -3.75 4.93 17.20
N SER A 38 -4.15 5.82 16.30
CA SER A 38 -5.24 5.60 15.34
C SER A 38 -4.86 4.61 14.23
N SER A 39 -5.84 4.21 13.41
CA SER A 39 -5.61 3.33 12.25
C SER A 39 -5.56 4.14 10.95
N LEU A 40 -4.49 3.99 10.19
CA LEU A 40 -4.35 4.51 8.83
C LEU A 40 -5.08 3.61 7.84
N VAL A 41 -5.89 4.20 6.96
CA VAL A 41 -6.53 3.50 5.84
C VAL A 41 -6.12 4.16 4.52
N VAL A 42 -5.53 3.37 3.60
CA VAL A 42 -5.09 3.81 2.28
C VAL A 42 -5.85 3.03 1.22
N SER A 43 -6.59 3.73 0.35
CA SER A 43 -7.24 3.14 -0.82
C SER A 43 -6.42 3.39 -2.09
N CYS A 44 -6.22 2.35 -2.89
CA CYS A 44 -5.42 2.38 -4.11
C CYS A 44 -6.17 1.75 -5.30
N SER A 45 -6.73 2.60 -6.16
CA SER A 45 -7.38 2.22 -7.42
C SER A 45 -6.40 1.69 -8.46
N TYR A 46 -6.83 0.82 -9.36
CA TYR A 46 -6.01 0.24 -10.42
C TYR A 46 -6.78 0.07 -11.73
N LYS A 47 -6.06 -0.03 -12.86
CA LYS A 47 -6.70 -0.23 -14.18
C LYS A 47 -7.32 -1.64 -14.26
N PRO A 48 -8.55 -1.82 -14.81
CA PRO A 48 -9.30 -3.09 -14.78
C PRO A 48 -8.52 -4.34 -15.24
N ARG A 49 -7.62 -4.18 -16.22
CA ARG A 49 -6.68 -5.22 -16.70
C ARG A 49 -5.78 -5.83 -15.62
N TYR A 50 -5.73 -5.24 -14.43
CA TYR A 50 -5.00 -5.74 -13.26
C TYR A 50 -5.88 -6.38 -12.18
N LYS A 51 -7.16 -6.65 -12.46
CA LYS A 51 -8.11 -7.32 -11.54
C LYS A 51 -7.49 -8.56 -10.88
N LEU A 52 -7.10 -9.56 -11.65
CA LEU A 52 -6.55 -10.83 -11.12
C LEU A 52 -5.04 -10.79 -10.75
N ASN A 53 -4.42 -9.61 -10.76
CA ASN A 53 -3.02 -9.45 -10.38
C ASN A 53 -2.88 -9.24 -8.86
N SER A 54 -1.86 -9.83 -8.28
CA SER A 54 -1.49 -9.58 -6.88
C SER A 54 -1.32 -8.09 -6.58
N LYS A 55 -2.07 -7.58 -5.59
CA LYS A 55 -1.93 -6.21 -5.09
C LYS A 55 -0.88 -6.18 -4.00
N TYR A 56 -0.14 -5.09 -3.86
CA TYR A 56 0.86 -4.97 -2.79
C TYR A 56 0.97 -3.54 -2.25
N TRP A 57 1.42 -3.47 -0.99
CA TRP A 57 1.87 -2.24 -0.33
C TRP A 57 3.29 -2.46 0.18
N CYS A 58 4.16 -1.47 -0.02
CA CYS A 58 5.52 -1.52 0.51
C CYS A 58 6.00 -0.18 1.08
N ARG A 59 6.78 -0.25 2.17
CA ARG A 59 7.56 0.87 2.71
C ARG A 59 8.89 0.96 1.98
N LYS A 60 9.25 2.14 1.49
CA LYS A 60 10.50 2.41 0.76
C LYS A 60 11.58 2.94 1.70
N ASN A 61 12.82 2.48 1.51
CA ASN A 61 14.01 3.12 2.09
C ASN A 61 14.45 4.34 1.26
N SER A 62 15.52 5.01 1.70
CA SER A 62 16.19 6.12 1.02
C SER A 62 16.56 5.79 -0.44
N LEU A 63 17.05 4.57 -0.67
CA LEU A 63 17.41 4.02 -1.99
C LEU A 63 16.20 3.53 -2.81
N ARG A 64 14.96 3.78 -2.34
CA ARG A 64 13.67 3.40 -2.95
C ARG A 64 13.37 1.90 -3.04
N PHE A 65 14.18 1.03 -2.43
CA PHE A 65 13.90 -0.41 -2.27
C PHE A 65 12.81 -0.65 -1.23
N CYS A 66 12.06 -1.75 -1.37
CA CYS A 66 11.03 -2.16 -0.40
C CYS A 66 11.66 -2.83 0.82
N LEU A 67 11.41 -2.28 2.01
CA LEU A 67 11.80 -2.88 3.30
C LEU A 67 10.71 -3.81 3.85
N THR A 68 9.50 -3.28 3.96
CA THR A 68 8.33 -4.01 4.48
C THR A 68 7.35 -4.24 3.34
N TYR A 69 6.81 -5.46 3.20
CA TYR A 69 6.00 -5.87 2.07
C TYR A 69 4.82 -6.75 2.48
N ILE A 70 3.61 -6.35 2.07
CA ILE A 70 2.40 -7.17 2.15
C ILE A 70 1.73 -7.26 0.77
N GLN A 71 1.13 -8.41 0.45
CA GLN A 71 0.60 -8.69 -0.88
C GLN A 71 -0.57 -9.69 -0.86
N THR A 72 -1.56 -9.49 -1.73
CA THR A 72 -2.60 -10.48 -2.06
C THR A 72 -2.11 -11.48 -3.12
N ASN A 73 -2.68 -12.69 -3.16
CA ASN A 73 -2.39 -13.69 -4.21
C ASN A 73 -3.13 -13.43 -5.56
N GLY A 74 -3.81 -12.28 -5.69
CA GLY A 74 -4.72 -11.96 -6.81
C GLY A 74 -6.18 -12.36 -6.57
N SER A 75 -6.53 -12.71 -5.33
CA SER A 75 -7.91 -12.82 -4.85
C SER A 75 -8.29 -11.66 -3.91
N GLU A 76 -9.57 -11.59 -3.54
CA GLU A 76 -10.14 -10.59 -2.63
C GLU A 76 -10.06 -11.00 -1.14
N VAL A 77 -9.43 -12.15 -0.84
CA VAL A 77 -9.17 -12.59 0.53
C VAL A 77 -8.24 -11.58 1.21
N THR A 78 -8.63 -11.10 2.39
CA THR A 78 -7.80 -10.23 3.22
C THR A 78 -6.53 -10.95 3.62
N VAL A 79 -5.37 -10.33 3.37
CA VAL A 79 -4.07 -10.80 3.88
C VAL A 79 -3.64 -9.85 5.00
N THR A 80 -3.33 -10.40 6.17
CA THR A 80 -2.86 -9.66 7.34
C THR A 80 -1.45 -10.11 7.71
N ARG A 81 -0.58 -9.17 8.08
CA ARG A 81 0.75 -9.37 8.66
C ARG A 81 0.98 -8.29 9.70
N ASP A 82 1.24 -8.69 10.94
CA ASP A 82 1.43 -7.79 12.08
C ASP A 82 0.27 -6.78 12.19
N ARG A 83 0.59 -5.48 12.25
CA ARG A 83 -0.39 -4.38 12.28
C ARG A 83 -0.98 -4.00 10.90
N VAL A 84 -0.62 -4.71 9.83
CA VAL A 84 -0.98 -4.35 8.45
C VAL A 84 -1.92 -5.38 7.84
N SER A 85 -3.03 -4.93 7.24
CA SER A 85 -3.88 -5.76 6.38
C SER A 85 -4.06 -5.16 5.00
N ILE A 86 -4.20 -6.01 3.98
CA ILE A 86 -4.50 -5.63 2.60
C ILE A 86 -5.67 -6.46 2.08
N ARG A 87 -6.64 -5.81 1.45
CA ARG A 87 -7.80 -6.46 0.81
C ARG A 87 -8.07 -5.85 -0.55
N ASP A 88 -8.24 -6.70 -1.55
CA ASP A 88 -8.67 -6.27 -2.89
C ASP A 88 -10.20 -6.17 -2.97
N ASN A 89 -10.68 -5.31 -3.86
CA ASN A 89 -12.07 -5.23 -4.30
C ASN A 89 -12.06 -5.17 -5.83
N HIS A 90 -12.37 -6.32 -6.44
CA HIS A 90 -12.37 -6.50 -7.88
C HIS A 90 -13.46 -5.71 -8.61
N THR A 91 -14.57 -5.39 -7.92
CA THR A 91 -15.70 -4.62 -8.48
C THR A 91 -15.41 -3.13 -8.47
N ALA A 92 -14.82 -2.62 -7.38
CA ALA A 92 -14.39 -1.22 -7.28
C ALA A 92 -13.08 -0.93 -8.04
N HIS A 93 -12.40 -1.96 -8.53
CA HIS A 93 -11.03 -1.88 -9.07
C HIS A 93 -10.08 -1.11 -8.15
N ALA A 94 -10.17 -1.37 -6.84
CA ALA A 94 -9.36 -0.74 -5.82
C ALA A 94 -9.02 -1.73 -4.72
N PHE A 95 -7.84 -1.60 -4.12
CA PHE A 95 -7.49 -2.33 -2.91
C PHE A 95 -7.27 -1.39 -1.75
N THR A 96 -7.72 -1.81 -0.58
CA THR A 96 -7.58 -1.07 0.68
C THR A 96 -6.46 -1.69 1.48
N VAL A 97 -5.67 -0.84 2.12
CA VAL A 97 -4.62 -1.23 3.05
C VAL A 97 -4.83 -0.50 4.36
N THR A 98 -4.83 -1.25 5.47
CA THR A 98 -5.00 -0.72 6.82
C THR A 98 -3.73 -0.96 7.62
N LEU A 99 -3.25 0.06 8.34
CA LEU A 99 -2.19 -0.04 9.33
C LEU A 99 -2.75 0.41 10.68
N SER A 100 -2.87 -0.50 11.64
CA SER A 100 -3.39 -0.21 12.97
C SER A 100 -2.33 0.39 13.90
N SER A 101 -2.79 1.11 14.94
CA SER A 101 -1.97 1.63 16.04
C SER A 101 -0.74 2.40 15.54
N VAL A 102 -0.95 3.38 14.68
CA VAL A 102 0.13 4.11 13.98
C VAL A 102 1.04 4.81 14.97
N THR A 103 2.35 4.73 14.73
CA THR A 103 3.39 5.38 15.53
C THR A 103 4.13 6.44 14.70
N PRO A 104 4.82 7.42 15.32
CA PRO A 104 5.72 8.31 14.59
C PRO A 104 6.79 7.55 13.77
N GLY A 105 7.21 6.37 14.25
CA GLY A 105 8.14 5.46 13.55
C GLY A 105 7.56 4.80 12.28
N ASP A 106 6.26 4.90 12.03
CA ASP A 106 5.62 4.47 10.77
C ASP A 106 5.65 5.57 9.70
N ALA A 107 6.01 6.82 10.03
CA ALA A 107 6.11 7.91 9.07
C ALA A 107 7.14 7.60 7.96
N GLY A 108 6.85 8.03 6.72
CA GLY A 108 7.78 7.86 5.61
C GLY A 108 7.13 7.59 4.25
N ARG A 109 7.92 7.03 3.34
CA ARG A 109 7.54 6.86 1.93
C ARG A 109 7.01 5.45 1.67
N TYR A 110 5.79 5.36 1.17
CA TYR A 110 5.16 4.07 0.84
C TYR A 110 4.79 4.01 -0.65
N SER A 111 4.43 2.83 -1.14
CA SER A 111 3.96 2.62 -2.51
C SER A 111 2.97 1.48 -2.62
N CYS A 112 1.82 1.78 -3.22
CA CYS A 112 0.87 0.80 -3.75
C CYS A 112 1.35 0.31 -5.11
N GLY A 113 1.08 -0.96 -5.43
CA GLY A 113 1.34 -1.49 -6.76
C GLY A 113 0.63 -2.80 -7.08
N VAL A 114 0.76 -3.22 -8.34
CA VAL A 114 0.30 -4.52 -8.86
C VAL A 114 1.52 -5.33 -9.28
N ARG A 115 1.59 -6.59 -8.89
CA ARG A 115 2.61 -7.53 -9.38
C ARG A 115 1.99 -8.38 -10.49
N ARG A 116 2.58 -8.33 -11.68
CA ARG A 116 2.25 -9.30 -12.73
C ARG A 116 2.72 -10.68 -12.25
N LYS A 117 1.87 -11.70 -12.37
CA LYS A 117 2.35 -13.09 -12.32
C LYS A 117 3.30 -13.21 -13.51
N LEU A 118 4.59 -13.45 -13.26
CA LEU A 118 5.54 -13.82 -14.31
C LEU A 118 5.16 -15.24 -14.76
N GLY A 119 4.21 -15.30 -15.69
CA GLY A 119 3.57 -16.50 -16.19
C GLY A 119 3.70 -16.61 -17.71
N ILE A 120 4.87 -16.27 -18.26
CA ILE A 120 5.25 -16.69 -19.61
C ILE A 120 5.99 -18.02 -19.51
N ASN A 121 5.28 -19.08 -19.08
CA ASN A 121 5.68 -20.43 -19.40
C ASN A 121 5.07 -20.78 -20.77
N ARG A 122 5.53 -20.09 -21.81
CA ARG A 122 5.21 -20.43 -23.21
C ARG A 122 6.15 -21.54 -23.67
N TRP A 123 5.90 -22.75 -23.18
CA TRP A 123 6.56 -23.95 -23.67
C TRP A 123 5.50 -25.01 -23.96
N HIS A 124 5.38 -25.37 -25.24
CA HIS A 124 4.70 -26.58 -25.68
C HIS A 124 5.69 -27.32 -26.56
N SER A 125 6.24 -28.42 -26.05
CA SER A 125 7.17 -29.27 -26.77
C SER A 125 6.51 -30.63 -26.94
N THR A 126 6.04 -30.91 -28.16
CA THR A 126 5.52 -32.23 -28.52
C THR A 126 6.62 -32.99 -29.26
N LYS A 127 7.20 -33.99 -28.59
CA LYS A 127 8.05 -34.99 -29.25
C LYS A 127 7.12 -36.05 -29.85
N VAL A 128 7.08 -36.12 -31.17
CA VAL A 128 6.58 -37.30 -31.89
C VAL A 128 7.77 -38.27 -32.05
N MET A 129 7.48 -39.57 -32.00
CA MET A 129 8.47 -40.65 -32.16
C MET A 129 8.74 -40.91 -33.64
#